data_AF-A0A4P6BEL2-F1
#
_entry.id   AF-A0A4P6BEL2-F1
#
_cell.length_a   1.000
_cell.length_b   1.000
_cell.length_c   1.000
_cell.angle_alpha   90.00
_cell.angle_beta   90.00
_cell.angle_gamma   90.00
#
_symmetry.space_group_name_H-M   'P 1'
#
loop_
_entity.id
_entity.type
_entity.pdbx_description
1 polymer ?
#
loop_
_entity_poly.entity_id
_entity_poly.type
_entity_poly.pdbx_seq_one_letter_code
_entity_poly.pdbx_strand_id
1 'polypeptide(L)'
;MPVLSLSERVEDLQIKTKMEKELLQRLLNSFSYATKMFSAITDLEGNYLLSSEQGDCEFCQLVKSSPCGMARCRSSYAWAGEQALKWKEPYIFKCHAGLISWVCPFFYRDKHIGNFICGQVMMWQPAEFCHHWIRELAGEIGQDPDILLHSLDRVKSVTSVEIQAAADLVFIIASYVARSEGEIFDFQQKLRRVGSWIWAENKKQKVAGSRSIGGNTEQDLNKLGNHIFIEIRRANIDKAKKLLEQLVLQIFIQSKGQLEVIKGRSLELLSFFIRTSTEYGVKFGEVIRLSDLKLKELDEADTVEKVVLWLLAVGNAFIELIAAKNSSEGEDIINRVVDYIQKNYSSESLSVKEIARASYISPAYLGQLFKKKMGYSLKEHINKVRIEEAKLLLRQTEQTIESVAIQTGFKERSYFCKVFKKITGLSPNEYRRKNFFPLA
;
A
#
# COMPACT_ATOMS: atom_id res chain seq x y z
N MET A 1 48.31 19.99 -6.29
CA MET A 1 47.28 20.98 -6.64
C MET A 1 47.16 21.96 -5.48
N PRO A 2 47.18 23.28 -5.71
CA PRO A 2 47.16 24.26 -4.63
C PRO A 2 45.82 24.17 -3.88
N VAL A 3 45.89 24.26 -2.55
CA VAL A 3 44.74 24.24 -1.66
C VAL A 3 44.01 25.57 -1.79
N LEU A 4 42.83 25.56 -2.40
CA LEU A 4 41.95 26.73 -2.48
C LEU A 4 41.60 27.23 -1.07
N SER A 5 41.65 28.55 -0.91
CA SER A 5 41.34 29.29 0.30
C SER A 5 39.87 29.14 0.73
N LEU A 6 39.59 29.34 2.02
CA LEU A 6 38.24 29.21 2.61
C LEU A 6 37.18 30.12 1.95
N SER A 7 37.58 31.26 1.37
CA SER A 7 36.69 32.13 0.59
C SER A 7 36.28 31.51 -0.75
N GLU A 8 37.17 30.74 -1.38
CA GLU A 8 36.90 30.09 -2.69
C GLU A 8 36.02 28.84 -2.54
N ARG A 9 35.97 28.20 -1.36
CA ARG A 9 35.05 27.06 -1.09
C ARG A 9 33.59 27.48 -0.88
N VAL A 10 33.36 28.74 -0.52
CA VAL A 10 32.00 29.29 -0.29
C VAL A 10 31.33 29.68 -1.62
N GLU A 11 32.09 30.00 -2.67
CA GLU A 11 31.54 30.28 -4.01
C GLU A 11 31.04 29.02 -4.74
N ASP A 12 31.53 27.84 -4.34
CA ASP A 12 31.11 26.54 -4.92
C ASP A 12 29.76 26.04 -4.36
N LEU A 13 29.23 26.69 -3.31
CA LEU A 13 27.83 26.55 -2.90
C LEU A 13 26.93 27.26 -3.91
N GLN A 14 26.63 26.60 -5.03
CA GLN A 14 25.61 27.02 -5.99
C GLN A 14 24.18 26.85 -5.43
N ILE A 15 23.87 27.50 -4.31
CA ILE A 15 22.51 28.00 -4.03
C ILE A 15 22.34 29.24 -4.91
N LYS A 16 22.19 29.01 -6.21
CA LYS A 16 22.47 30.03 -7.25
C LYS A 16 21.36 31.07 -7.43
N THR A 17 20.24 30.96 -6.72
CA THR A 17 19.26 32.05 -6.66
C THR A 17 19.07 32.53 -5.23
N LYS A 18 19.11 33.87 -5.05
CA LYS A 18 18.68 34.55 -3.82
C LYS A 18 17.34 33.98 -3.30
N MET A 19 16.46 33.63 -4.23
CA MET A 19 15.16 32.98 -4.02
C MET A 19 15.23 31.60 -3.34
N GLU A 20 16.23 30.76 -3.63
CA GLU A 20 16.38 29.42 -3.02
C GLU A 20 16.90 29.50 -1.57
N LYS A 21 17.84 30.41 -1.30
CA LYS A 21 18.33 30.66 0.07
C LYS A 21 17.22 31.22 0.96
N GLU A 22 16.43 32.16 0.43
CA GLU A 22 15.26 32.72 1.11
C GLU A 22 14.20 31.64 1.40
N LEU A 23 13.94 30.73 0.44
CA LEU A 23 13.03 29.61 0.64
C LEU A 23 13.51 28.67 1.75
N LEU A 24 14.79 28.25 1.71
CA LEU A 24 15.39 27.40 2.74
C LEU A 24 15.33 28.05 4.13
N GLN A 25 15.66 29.34 4.22
CA GLN A 25 15.56 30.09 5.48
C GLN A 25 14.11 30.12 6.00
N ARG A 26 13.13 30.41 5.12
CA ARG A 26 11.70 30.40 5.47
C ARG A 26 11.24 29.03 5.96
N LEU A 27 11.73 27.95 5.36
CA LEU A 27 11.40 26.58 5.77
C LEU A 27 11.95 26.26 7.15
N LEU A 28 13.23 26.55 7.43
CA LEU A 28 13.83 26.37 8.76
C LEU A 28 13.07 27.17 9.82
N ASN A 29 12.76 28.43 9.53
CA ASN A 29 11.99 29.28 10.42
C ASN A 29 10.58 28.71 10.66
N SER A 30 9.88 28.31 9.61
CA SER A 30 8.50 27.80 9.71
C SER A 30 8.45 26.50 10.52
N PHE A 31 9.39 25.59 10.25
CA PHE A 31 9.56 24.36 11.02
C PHE A 31 9.81 24.67 12.50
N SER A 32 10.78 25.55 12.78
CA SER A 32 11.13 25.93 14.16
C SER A 32 9.98 26.63 14.89
N TYR A 33 9.24 27.52 14.22
CA TYR A 33 8.08 28.19 14.82
C TYR A 33 6.93 27.24 15.14
N ALA A 34 6.66 26.28 14.24
CA ALA A 34 5.59 25.29 14.40
C ALA A 34 5.93 24.24 15.46
N THR A 35 7.17 23.74 15.46
CA THR A 35 7.58 22.63 16.33
C THR A 35 8.22 23.09 17.63
N LYS A 36 8.62 24.35 17.75
CA LYS A 36 9.45 24.88 18.87
C LYS A 36 10.75 24.08 19.05
N MET A 37 11.30 23.57 17.96
CA MET A 37 12.57 22.85 17.90
C MET A 37 13.58 23.65 17.10
N PHE A 38 14.87 23.46 17.39
CA PHE A 38 15.92 24.05 16.58
C PHE A 38 15.94 23.41 15.19
N SER A 39 16.29 24.21 14.17
CA SER A 39 16.63 23.68 12.85
C SER A 39 17.73 24.48 12.16
N ALA A 40 18.57 23.80 11.38
CA ALA A 40 19.67 24.38 10.63
C ALA A 40 20.02 23.55 9.40
N ILE A 41 20.86 24.11 8.53
CA ILE A 41 21.55 23.38 7.46
C ILE A 41 23.04 23.48 7.72
N THR A 42 23.74 22.35 7.55
CA THR A 42 25.19 22.24 7.68
C THR A 42 25.84 21.78 6.40
N ASP A 43 27.14 22.06 6.25
CA ASP A 43 28.00 21.36 5.30
C ASP A 43 28.31 19.93 5.77
N LEU A 44 29.19 19.22 5.05
CA LEU A 44 29.55 17.83 5.36
C LEU A 44 30.40 17.74 6.64
N GLU A 45 31.11 18.81 6.99
CA GLU A 45 31.93 18.95 8.18
C GLU A 45 31.13 19.41 9.42
N GLY A 46 29.82 19.65 9.28
CA GLY A 46 28.93 20.02 10.36
C GLY A 46 28.94 21.53 10.71
N ASN A 47 29.52 22.39 9.87
CA ASN A 47 29.45 23.85 10.04
C ASN A 47 28.10 24.37 9.56
N TYR A 48 27.54 25.35 10.27
CA TYR A 48 26.28 25.97 9.86
C TYR A 48 26.41 26.79 8.59
N LEU A 49 25.58 26.46 7.61
CA LEU A 49 25.33 27.24 6.41
C LEU A 49 24.13 28.17 6.59
N LEU A 50 23.08 27.67 7.26
CA LEU A 50 21.86 28.40 7.62
C LEU A 50 21.35 27.90 8.98
N SER A 51 20.67 28.75 9.74
CA SER A 51 20.02 28.39 11.00
C SER A 51 18.68 29.10 11.14
N SER A 52 17.71 28.46 11.80
CA SER A 52 16.45 29.11 12.15
C SER A 52 16.68 30.33 13.05
N GLU A 53 15.86 31.36 12.89
CA GLU A 53 15.94 32.62 13.66
C GLU A 53 15.84 32.44 15.17
N GLN A 54 15.13 31.41 15.66
CA GLN A 54 15.08 31.10 17.08
C GLN A 54 16.46 30.75 17.66
N GLY A 55 17.41 30.36 16.81
CA GLY A 55 18.75 29.98 17.21
C GLY A 55 18.79 28.72 18.07
N ASP A 56 19.99 28.39 18.51
CA ASP A 56 20.22 27.28 19.44
C ASP A 56 19.46 27.48 20.76
N CYS A 57 19.07 26.40 21.43
CA CYS A 57 18.58 26.50 22.80
C CYS A 57 19.69 27.01 23.74
N GLU A 58 19.32 27.62 24.87
CA GLU A 58 20.26 28.22 25.84
C GLU A 58 21.40 27.26 26.22
N PHE A 59 21.07 26.00 26.50
CA PHE A 59 22.05 24.95 26.79
C PHE A 59 23.07 24.76 25.66
N CYS A 60 22.61 24.65 24.41
CA CYS A 60 23.49 24.50 23.26
C CYS A 60 24.33 25.76 23.00
N GLN A 61 23.80 26.96 23.27
CA GLN A 61 24.57 28.20 23.18
C GLN A 61 25.76 28.19 24.16
N LEU A 62 25.52 27.76 25.41
CA LEU A 62 26.58 27.61 26.41
C LEU A 62 27.63 26.57 26.00
N VAL A 63 27.21 25.40 25.51
CA VAL A 63 28.13 24.37 25.03
C VAL A 63 29.01 24.88 23.88
N LYS A 64 28.39 25.56 22.90
CA LYS A 64 29.07 26.08 21.70
C LYS A 64 29.90 27.35 21.95
N SER A 65 29.76 27.99 23.10
CA SER A 65 30.57 29.16 23.47
C SER A 65 32.06 28.84 23.60
N SER A 66 32.39 27.56 23.87
CA SER A 66 33.77 27.08 23.95
C SER A 66 34.26 26.51 22.62
N PRO A 67 35.56 26.69 22.25
CA PRO A 67 36.13 26.07 21.06
C PRO A 67 36.01 24.54 21.05
N CYS A 68 36.22 23.90 22.21
CA CYS A 68 36.11 22.45 22.37
C CYS A 68 34.67 21.96 22.14
N GLY A 69 33.68 22.60 22.76
CA GLY A 69 32.27 22.26 22.60
C GLY A 69 31.77 22.49 21.18
N MET A 70 32.16 23.59 20.54
CA MET A 70 31.82 23.85 19.14
C MET A 70 32.41 22.80 18.20
N ALA A 71 33.68 22.41 18.41
CA ALA A 71 34.31 21.35 17.61
C ALA A 71 33.59 20.01 17.77
N ARG A 72 33.22 19.63 19.00
CA ARG A 72 32.45 18.40 19.26
C ARG A 72 31.03 18.45 18.69
N CYS A 73 30.37 19.62 18.70
CA CYS A 73 29.09 19.82 18.00
C CYS A 73 29.22 19.51 16.52
N ARG A 74 30.20 20.12 15.83
CA ARG A 74 30.44 19.92 14.40
C ARG A 74 30.73 18.46 14.07
N SER A 75 31.65 17.83 14.80
CA SER A 75 31.96 16.41 14.62
C SER A 75 30.75 15.51 14.84
N SER A 76 29.92 15.81 15.84
CA SER A 76 28.69 15.06 16.11
C SER A 76 27.69 15.16 14.95
N TYR A 77 27.58 16.33 14.32
CA TYR A 77 26.71 16.56 13.17
C TYR A 77 27.24 15.95 11.87
N ALA A 78 28.54 16.08 11.60
CA ALA A 78 29.21 15.48 10.46
C ALA A 78 29.05 13.95 10.48
N TRP A 79 29.38 13.32 11.62
CA TRP A 79 29.24 11.88 11.81
C TRP A 79 27.80 11.41 11.63
N ALA A 80 26.82 12.12 12.21
CA ALA A 80 25.41 11.79 12.03
C ALA A 80 25.01 11.92 10.55
N GLY A 81 25.56 12.90 9.82
CA GLY A 81 25.32 13.10 8.40
C GLY A 81 25.81 11.92 7.56
N GLU A 82 26.97 11.36 7.88
CA GLU A 82 27.47 10.12 7.25
C GLU A 82 26.54 8.93 7.49
N GLN A 83 26.01 8.78 8.71
CA GLN A 83 25.04 7.73 9.01
C GLN A 83 23.76 7.94 8.20
N ALA A 84 23.24 9.17 8.17
CA ALA A 84 22.02 9.50 7.44
C ALA A 84 22.19 9.30 5.92
N LEU A 85 23.37 9.58 5.37
CA LEU A 85 23.71 9.27 3.98
C LEU A 85 23.74 7.77 3.71
N LYS A 86 24.37 6.97 4.58
CA LYS A 86 24.48 5.52 4.44
C LYS A 86 23.10 4.86 4.30
N TRP A 87 22.14 5.30 5.10
CA TRP A 87 20.77 4.78 5.09
C TRP A 87 19.85 5.56 4.15
N LYS A 88 20.33 6.70 3.61
CA LYS A 88 19.55 7.71 2.87
C LYS A 88 18.26 8.12 3.59
N GLU A 89 18.29 8.14 4.92
CA GLU A 89 17.14 8.39 5.79
C GLU A 89 17.51 9.37 6.89
N PRO A 90 16.53 10.04 7.54
CA PRO A 90 16.80 10.80 8.74
C PRO A 90 17.45 9.91 9.80
N TYR A 91 18.58 10.35 10.35
CA TYR A 91 19.26 9.64 11.42
C TYR A 91 19.02 10.38 12.73
N ILE A 92 18.27 9.76 13.64
CA ILE A 92 18.02 10.27 15.00
C ILE A 92 19.12 9.75 15.92
N PHE A 93 19.77 10.65 16.65
CA PHE A 93 20.92 10.33 17.49
C PHE A 93 20.95 11.17 18.76
N LYS A 94 21.66 10.66 19.76
CA LYS A 94 22.04 11.43 20.95
C LYS A 94 23.36 12.13 20.66
N CYS A 95 23.40 13.45 20.76
CA CYS A 95 24.61 14.22 20.50
C CYS A 95 25.62 14.06 21.65
N HIS A 96 26.84 14.54 21.44
CA HIS A 96 27.90 14.49 22.46
C HIS A 96 27.51 15.22 23.76
N ALA A 97 26.65 16.25 23.67
CA ALA A 97 26.11 17.00 24.78
C ALA A 97 24.75 16.44 25.24
N GLY A 98 24.49 15.16 25.03
CA GLY A 98 23.41 14.42 25.67
C GLY A 98 21.99 14.66 25.15
N LEU A 99 21.77 15.71 24.35
CA LEU A 99 20.48 16.01 23.74
C LEU A 99 20.18 15.11 22.54
N ILE A 100 18.89 14.97 22.21
CA ILE A 100 18.44 14.30 21.00
C ILE A 100 18.39 15.31 19.85
N SER A 101 19.00 14.89 18.74
CA SER A 101 19.00 15.59 17.46
C SER A 101 18.80 14.58 16.34
N TRP A 102 18.44 15.08 15.17
CA TRP A 102 18.46 14.27 13.97
C TRP A 102 18.98 15.06 12.80
N VAL A 103 19.52 14.34 11.83
CA VAL A 103 19.99 14.91 10.58
C VAL A 103 19.31 14.23 9.40
N CYS A 104 18.97 15.02 8.39
CA CYS A 104 18.48 14.55 7.12
C CYS A 104 19.48 14.96 6.03
N PRO A 105 19.96 14.03 5.20
CA PRO A 105 20.92 14.35 4.16
C PRO A 105 20.27 15.28 3.13
N PHE A 106 21.03 16.29 2.71
CA PHE A 106 20.61 17.27 1.70
C PHE A 106 21.38 17.04 0.41
N PHE A 107 20.63 16.80 -0.67
CA PHE A 107 21.19 16.51 -1.99
C PHE A 107 20.92 17.64 -2.97
N TYR A 108 21.83 17.84 -3.91
CA TYR A 108 21.65 18.70 -5.07
C TYR A 108 22.23 18.02 -6.29
N ARG A 109 21.41 17.79 -7.33
CA ARG A 109 21.78 17.02 -8.53
C ARG A 109 22.44 15.68 -8.16
N ASP A 110 21.79 14.93 -7.27
CA ASP A 110 22.20 13.63 -6.73
C ASP A 110 23.54 13.61 -5.97
N LYS A 111 24.14 14.77 -5.70
CA LYS A 111 25.32 14.88 -4.83
C LYS A 111 24.91 15.28 -3.41
N HIS A 112 25.39 14.56 -2.41
CA HIS A 112 25.25 14.94 -1.00
C HIS A 112 26.12 16.18 -0.73
N ILE A 113 25.49 17.27 -0.33
CA ILE A 113 26.16 18.57 -0.17
C ILE A 113 26.08 19.13 1.25
N GLY A 114 25.34 18.47 2.14
CA GLY A 114 25.13 18.94 3.49
C GLY A 114 24.00 18.21 4.19
N ASN A 115 23.59 18.71 5.36
CA ASN A 115 22.55 18.08 6.16
C ASN A 115 21.60 19.12 6.75
N PHE A 116 20.29 18.85 6.68
CA PHE A 116 19.32 19.48 7.56
C PHE A 116 19.49 18.89 8.96
N ILE A 117 19.64 19.74 9.96
CA ILE A 117 19.77 19.36 11.37
C ILE A 117 18.58 19.89 12.12
N CYS A 118 17.98 19.08 12.95
CA CYS A 118 16.89 19.48 13.83
C CYS A 118 17.04 18.84 15.22
N GLY A 119 16.30 19.36 16.19
CA GLY A 119 16.23 18.81 17.54
C GLY A 119 16.66 19.80 18.60
N GLN A 120 17.71 19.44 19.37
CA GLN A 120 18.07 20.10 20.63
C GLN A 120 16.95 19.95 21.66
N VAL A 121 16.54 18.69 21.84
CA VAL A 121 15.40 18.30 22.67
C VAL A 121 15.78 17.14 23.58
N MET A 122 14.97 16.91 24.60
CA MET A 122 15.06 15.77 25.50
C MET A 122 13.89 14.81 25.26
N MET A 123 14.10 13.51 25.50
CA MET A 123 13.03 12.50 25.46
C MET A 123 12.56 12.05 26.85
N TRP A 124 13.32 12.39 27.89
CA TRP A 124 13.06 12.04 29.29
C TRP A 124 13.57 13.17 30.17
N GLN A 125 12.94 13.38 31.33
CA GLN A 125 13.44 14.34 32.30
C GLN A 125 14.80 13.89 32.87
N PRO A 126 15.73 14.82 33.15
CA PRO A 126 17.02 14.49 33.74
C PRO A 126 16.82 13.76 35.07
N ALA A 127 17.26 12.50 35.16
CA ALA A 127 17.39 11.82 36.44
C ALA A 127 18.61 12.35 37.20
N GLU A 128 18.70 12.13 38.52
CA GLU A 128 19.85 12.56 39.36
C GLU A 128 21.22 12.13 38.79
N PHE A 129 21.28 11.03 38.03
CA PHE A 129 22.48 10.55 37.34
C PHE A 129 23.01 11.49 36.23
N CYS A 130 22.21 12.43 35.72
CA CYS A 130 22.65 13.42 34.72
C CYS A 130 23.64 14.45 35.29
N HIS A 131 23.64 14.66 36.62
CA HIS A 131 24.43 15.72 37.24
C HIS A 131 25.94 15.46 37.13
N HIS A 132 26.37 14.20 37.21
CA HIS A 132 27.78 13.83 37.08
C HIS A 132 28.31 14.12 35.68
N TRP A 133 27.60 13.64 34.65
CA TRP A 133 27.97 13.85 33.25
C TRP A 133 27.93 15.34 32.85
N ILE A 134 26.96 16.12 33.34
CA ILE A 134 26.93 17.58 33.08
C ILE A 134 28.10 18.30 33.74
N ARG A 135 28.52 17.91 34.94
CA ARG A 135 29.72 18.50 35.59
C ARG A 135 30.99 18.20 34.81
N GLU A 136 31.14 16.99 34.28
CA GLU A 136 32.26 16.65 33.40
C GLU A 136 32.25 17.52 32.14
N LEU A 137 31.11 17.58 31.45
CA LEU A 137 30.94 18.41 30.26
C LEU A 137 31.28 19.87 30.56
N ALA A 138 30.76 20.42 31.66
CA ALA A 138 31.01 21.79 32.11
C ALA A 138 32.51 22.06 32.32
N GLY A 139 33.22 21.13 32.96
CA GLY A 139 34.68 21.21 33.14
C GLY A 139 35.45 21.22 31.82
N GLU A 140 35.05 20.39 30.86
CA GLU A 140 35.69 20.32 29.53
C GLU A 140 35.49 21.57 28.68
N ILE A 141 34.33 22.24 28.83
CA ILE A 141 33.99 23.46 28.08
C ILE A 141 34.30 24.74 28.85
N GLY A 142 34.77 24.65 30.09
CA GLY A 142 35.08 25.80 30.94
C GLY A 142 33.85 26.61 31.37
N GLN A 143 32.71 25.95 31.57
CA GLN A 143 31.45 26.57 32.01
C GLN A 143 31.14 26.22 33.47
N ASP A 144 30.32 27.05 34.13
CA ASP A 144 29.81 26.76 35.45
C ASP A 144 28.80 25.58 35.38
N PRO A 145 29.03 24.47 36.11
CA PRO A 145 28.14 23.31 36.08
C PRO A 145 26.69 23.62 36.49
N ASP A 146 26.48 24.53 37.44
CA ASP A 146 25.15 24.88 37.90
C ASP A 146 24.43 25.70 36.84
N ILE A 147 25.10 26.64 36.18
CA ILE A 147 24.51 27.38 35.04
C ILE A 147 24.12 26.42 33.92
N LEU A 148 24.99 25.45 33.60
CA LEU A 148 24.73 24.48 32.55
C LEU A 148 23.56 23.55 32.91
N LEU A 149 23.47 23.09 34.16
CA LEU A 149 22.33 22.29 34.66
C LEU A 149 21.01 23.06 34.56
N HIS A 150 20.95 24.30 35.06
CA HIS A 150 19.73 25.12 34.99
C HIS A 150 19.28 25.39 33.55
N SER A 151 20.22 25.51 32.60
CA SER A 151 19.88 25.65 31.18
C SER A 151 19.33 24.36 30.57
N LEU A 152 19.74 23.18 31.06
CA LEU A 152 19.25 21.88 30.62
C LEU A 152 17.77 21.68 30.97
N ASP A 153 17.35 22.13 32.16
CA ASP A 153 15.96 22.02 32.63
C ASP A 153 14.96 22.78 31.74
N ARG A 154 15.45 23.79 31.01
CA ARG A 154 14.66 24.57 30.06
C ARG A 154 14.63 23.96 28.66
N VAL A 155 15.39 22.90 28.40
CA VAL A 155 15.38 22.21 27.11
C VAL A 155 14.04 21.50 26.90
N LYS A 156 13.44 21.72 25.74
CA LYS A 156 12.13 21.15 25.39
C LYS A 156 12.16 19.62 25.45
N SER A 157 11.22 19.04 26.18
CA SER A 157 10.97 17.59 26.21
C SER A 157 9.92 17.18 25.18
N VAL A 158 10.14 16.08 24.47
CA VAL A 158 9.27 15.58 23.39
C VAL A 158 9.18 14.06 23.39
N THR A 159 8.08 13.54 22.86
CA THR A 159 7.86 12.09 22.70
C THR A 159 8.51 11.54 21.44
N SER A 160 8.66 10.22 21.37
CA SER A 160 9.14 9.54 20.15
C SER A 160 8.23 9.77 18.94
N VAL A 161 6.92 9.93 19.16
CA VAL A 161 5.95 10.23 18.10
C VAL A 161 6.17 11.62 17.52
N GLU A 162 6.41 12.61 18.38
CA GLU A 162 6.72 13.97 17.96
C GLU A 162 8.05 14.06 17.21
N ILE A 163 9.08 13.34 17.67
CA ILE A 163 10.37 13.26 16.97
C ILE A 163 10.19 12.65 15.59
N GLN A 164 9.47 11.53 15.48
CA GLN A 164 9.26 10.87 14.21
C GLN A 164 8.49 11.77 13.24
N ALA A 165 7.40 12.41 13.70
CA ALA A 165 6.61 13.31 12.89
C ALA A 165 7.43 14.53 12.42
N ALA A 166 8.28 15.09 13.29
CA ALA A 166 9.16 16.19 12.96
C ALA A 166 10.26 15.78 11.96
N ALA A 167 10.86 14.60 12.14
CA ALA A 167 11.84 14.04 11.22
C ALA A 167 11.24 13.76 9.83
N ASP A 168 10.03 13.21 9.77
CA ASP A 168 9.30 12.98 8.52
C ASP A 168 9.03 14.30 7.80
N LEU A 169 8.58 15.33 8.53
CA LEU A 169 8.31 16.65 7.95
C LEU A 169 9.57 17.27 7.32
N VAL A 170 10.70 17.26 8.04
CA VAL A 170 11.97 17.79 7.54
C VAL A 170 12.45 17.00 6.34
N PHE A 171 12.28 15.68 6.35
CA PHE A 171 12.65 14.84 5.23
C PHE A 171 11.85 15.14 3.98
N ILE A 172 10.53 15.36 4.11
CA ILE A 172 9.66 15.79 3.01
C ILE A 172 10.14 17.11 2.42
N ILE A 173 10.42 18.08 3.29
CA ILE A 173 10.90 19.40 2.90
C ILE A 173 12.27 19.29 2.19
N ALA A 174 13.23 18.57 2.78
CA ALA A 174 14.56 18.39 2.23
C ALA A 174 14.51 17.71 0.84
N SER A 175 13.66 16.70 0.68
CA SER A 175 13.48 15.98 -0.59
C SER A 175 12.84 16.86 -1.66
N TYR A 176 11.81 17.64 -1.30
CA TYR A 176 11.16 18.57 -2.23
C TYR A 176 12.13 19.64 -2.74
N VAL A 177 12.96 20.21 -1.84
CA VAL A 177 13.94 21.22 -2.22
C VAL A 177 15.10 20.63 -3.02
N ALA A 178 15.50 19.39 -2.73
CA ALA A 178 16.58 18.70 -3.43
C ALA A 178 16.30 18.42 -4.92
N ARG A 179 15.05 18.59 -5.39
CA ARG A 179 14.59 18.19 -6.73
C ARG A 179 14.99 16.75 -7.08
N SER A 180 15.16 15.88 -6.09
CA SER A 180 15.33 14.45 -6.32
C SER A 180 14.07 13.99 -7.05
N GLU A 181 14.22 13.37 -8.22
CA GLU A 181 13.10 12.81 -8.97
C GLU A 181 12.22 12.01 -8.00
N GLY A 182 10.90 12.25 -8.04
CA GLY A 182 9.95 11.86 -6.98
C GLY A 182 9.91 10.36 -6.64
N GLU A 183 10.58 9.51 -7.42
CA GLU A 183 10.70 8.06 -7.22
C GLU A 183 11.52 7.69 -5.97
N ILE A 184 12.63 8.38 -5.68
CA ILE A 184 13.44 8.09 -4.47
C ILE A 184 12.63 8.45 -3.21
N PHE A 185 11.95 9.60 -3.24
CA PHE A 185 11.13 10.09 -2.14
C PHE A 185 9.93 9.18 -1.86
N ASP A 186 9.17 8.79 -2.88
CA ASP A 186 8.02 7.90 -2.75
C ASP A 186 8.45 6.52 -2.22
N PHE A 187 9.57 5.99 -2.71
CA PHE A 187 10.09 4.70 -2.27
C PHE A 187 10.53 4.73 -0.80
N GLN A 188 11.27 5.75 -0.37
CA GLN A 188 11.73 5.85 1.03
C GLN A 188 10.60 6.16 2.02
N GLN A 189 9.62 6.98 1.61
CA GLN A 189 8.41 7.17 2.41
C GLN A 189 7.62 5.87 2.55
N LYS A 190 7.50 5.07 1.48
CA LYS A 190 6.89 3.73 1.53
C LYS A 190 7.63 2.81 2.49
N LEU A 191 8.97 2.77 2.45
CA LEU A 191 9.78 1.97 3.37
C LEU A 191 9.55 2.35 4.84
N ARG A 192 9.56 3.65 5.17
CA ARG A 192 9.29 4.12 6.54
C ARG A 192 7.88 3.76 7.03
N ARG A 193 6.88 3.91 6.16
CA ARG A 193 5.49 3.52 6.48
C ARG A 193 5.37 2.02 6.73
N VAL A 194 6.03 1.22 5.89
CA VAL A 194 6.09 -0.24 6.05
C VAL A 194 6.77 -0.61 7.37
N GLY A 195 7.96 -0.07 7.66
CA GLY A 195 8.67 -0.35 8.92
C GLY A 195 7.86 0.04 10.16
N SER A 196 7.25 1.22 10.16
CA SER A 196 6.39 1.69 11.24
C SER A 196 5.16 0.79 11.44
N TRP A 197 4.54 0.37 10.33
CA TRP A 197 3.38 -0.53 10.34
C TRP A 197 3.73 -1.91 10.89
N ILE A 198 4.82 -2.52 10.42
CA ILE A 198 5.34 -3.81 10.91
C ILE A 198 5.58 -3.73 12.42
N TRP A 199 6.26 -2.67 12.88
CA TRP A 199 6.58 -2.49 14.30
C TRP A 199 5.32 -2.36 15.16
N ALA A 200 4.37 -1.52 14.74
CA ALA A 200 3.12 -1.30 15.47
C ALA A 200 2.31 -2.60 15.58
N GLU A 201 2.25 -3.39 14.51
CA GLU A 201 1.47 -4.61 14.47
C GLU A 201 2.12 -5.75 15.26
N ASN A 202 3.45 -5.89 15.18
CA ASN A 202 4.21 -6.82 16.01
C ASN A 202 4.04 -6.50 17.50
N LYS A 203 4.03 -5.22 17.87
CA LYS A 203 3.77 -4.78 19.26
C LYS A 203 2.36 -5.18 19.72
N LYS A 204 1.32 -4.96 18.91
CA LYS A 204 -0.06 -5.37 19.25
C LYS A 204 -0.18 -6.87 19.50
N GLN A 205 0.45 -7.69 18.66
CA GLN A 205 0.39 -9.15 18.82
C GLN A 205 1.14 -9.64 20.06
N LYS A 206 2.27 -9.02 20.42
CA LYS A 206 2.98 -9.32 21.69
C LYS A 206 2.14 -8.97 22.92
N VAL A 207 1.37 -7.88 22.87
CA VAL A 207 0.47 -7.44 23.96
C VAL A 207 -0.78 -8.31 24.07
N ALA A 208 -1.28 -8.85 22.95
CA ALA A 208 -2.47 -9.71 22.92
C ALA A 208 -2.27 -11.11 23.55
N GLY A 209 -1.07 -11.42 24.05
CA GLY A 209 -0.72 -12.72 24.61
C GLY A 209 -0.56 -13.77 23.50
N SER A 210 0.59 -14.44 23.48
CA SER A 210 0.85 -15.54 22.57
C SER A 210 -0.13 -16.70 22.82
N ARG A 211 -1.29 -16.70 22.16
CA ARG A 211 -1.79 -17.97 21.64
C ARG A 211 -0.86 -18.31 20.49
N SER A 212 0.15 -19.11 20.80
CA SER A 212 0.78 -19.95 19.79
C SER A 212 -0.34 -20.65 19.04
N ILE A 213 -0.65 -20.16 17.84
CA ILE A 213 -1.45 -20.90 16.88
C ILE A 213 -0.57 -22.09 16.51
N GLY A 214 -0.62 -23.13 17.32
CA GLY A 214 -0.09 -24.46 17.03
C GLY A 214 -0.94 -25.17 15.97
N GLY A 215 -1.33 -24.42 14.94
CA GLY A 215 -1.94 -24.92 13.73
C GLY A 215 -0.86 -25.06 12.66
N ASN A 216 -1.03 -26.04 11.78
CA ASN A 216 -0.08 -26.33 10.72
C ASN A 216 0.16 -25.07 9.87
N THR A 217 1.34 -24.45 10.01
CA THR A 217 1.59 -23.03 9.69
C THR A 217 1.41 -22.71 8.20
N GLU A 218 1.69 -23.70 7.36
CA GLU A 218 1.52 -23.66 5.91
C GLU A 218 0.04 -23.74 5.49
N GLN A 219 -0.81 -24.43 6.26
CA GLN A 219 -2.26 -24.46 6.00
C GLN A 219 -2.89 -23.08 6.20
N ASP A 220 -2.40 -22.28 7.15
CA ASP A 220 -3.02 -20.98 7.45
C ASP A 220 -2.66 -19.93 6.40
N LEU A 221 -1.43 -19.94 5.88
CA LEU A 221 -1.02 -19.12 4.73
C LEU A 221 -1.83 -19.49 3.47
N ASN A 222 -1.98 -20.78 3.19
CA ASN A 222 -2.78 -21.27 2.06
C ASN A 222 -4.27 -20.91 2.19
N LYS A 223 -4.85 -21.00 3.39
CA LYS A 223 -6.24 -20.56 3.65
C LYS A 223 -6.40 -19.07 3.35
N LEU A 224 -5.49 -18.24 3.84
CA LEU A 224 -5.57 -16.79 3.65
C LEU A 224 -5.38 -16.41 2.19
N GLY A 225 -4.44 -17.05 1.49
CA GLY A 225 -4.29 -16.95 0.04
C GLY A 225 -5.58 -17.30 -0.72
N ASN A 226 -6.23 -18.42 -0.38
CA ASN A 226 -7.50 -18.82 -0.99
C ASN A 226 -8.62 -17.79 -0.72
N HIS A 227 -8.65 -17.18 0.47
CA HIS A 227 -9.62 -16.13 0.78
C HIS A 227 -9.42 -14.85 -0.04
N ILE A 228 -8.17 -14.46 -0.33
CA ILE A 228 -7.86 -13.32 -1.24
C ILE A 228 -8.57 -13.55 -2.58
N PHE A 229 -8.43 -14.75 -3.15
CA PHE A 229 -9.08 -15.09 -4.42
C PHE A 229 -10.61 -15.14 -4.36
N ILE A 230 -11.18 -15.63 -3.25
CA ILE A 230 -12.63 -15.60 -3.05
C ILE A 230 -13.16 -14.17 -3.08
N GLU A 231 -12.45 -13.22 -2.47
CA GLU A 231 -12.85 -11.82 -2.46
C GLU A 231 -12.64 -11.15 -3.82
N ILE A 232 -11.59 -11.51 -4.58
CA ILE A 232 -11.44 -11.06 -5.98
C ILE A 232 -12.64 -11.51 -6.82
N ARG A 233 -13.09 -12.78 -6.71
CA ARG A 233 -14.30 -13.27 -7.42
C ARG A 233 -15.58 -12.51 -7.04
N ARG A 234 -15.65 -12.07 -5.78
CA ARG A 234 -16.76 -11.25 -5.28
C ARG A 234 -16.70 -9.81 -5.81
N ALA A 235 -15.65 -9.43 -6.53
CA ALA A 235 -15.31 -8.05 -6.91
C ALA A 235 -15.08 -7.16 -5.69
N ASN A 236 -14.63 -7.75 -4.58
CA ASN A 236 -14.32 -7.07 -3.34
C ASN A 236 -12.80 -6.87 -3.22
N ILE A 237 -12.27 -6.02 -4.09
CA ILE A 237 -10.82 -5.81 -4.22
C ILE A 237 -10.23 -5.23 -2.94
N ASP A 238 -10.91 -4.30 -2.28
CA ASP A 238 -10.44 -3.71 -1.02
C ASP A 238 -10.25 -4.75 0.08
N LYS A 239 -11.17 -5.71 0.19
CA LYS A 239 -11.04 -6.81 1.14
C LYS A 239 -9.93 -7.79 0.75
N ALA A 240 -9.75 -8.05 -0.55
CA ALA A 240 -8.63 -8.85 -1.03
C ALA A 240 -7.27 -8.21 -0.68
N LYS A 241 -7.13 -6.89 -0.85
CA LYS A 241 -5.93 -6.13 -0.46
C LYS A 241 -5.67 -6.17 1.05
N LYS A 242 -6.71 -6.04 1.89
CA LYS A 242 -6.59 -6.21 3.34
C LYS A 242 -6.16 -7.62 3.77
N LEU A 243 -6.66 -8.65 3.08
CA LEU A 243 -6.24 -10.03 3.35
C LEU A 243 -4.78 -10.27 2.92
N LEU A 244 -4.31 -9.61 1.86
CA LEU A 244 -2.89 -9.60 1.48
C LEU A 244 -2.02 -8.97 2.57
N GLU A 245 -2.41 -7.81 3.11
CA GLU A 245 -1.70 -7.17 4.22
C GLU A 245 -1.55 -8.11 5.43
N GLN A 246 -2.63 -8.82 5.78
CA GLN A 246 -2.61 -9.83 6.86
C GLN A 246 -1.65 -10.99 6.56
N LEU A 247 -1.61 -11.44 5.30
CA LEU A 247 -0.75 -12.54 4.86
C LEU A 247 0.73 -12.14 4.97
N VAL A 248 1.07 -10.94 4.53
CA VAL A 248 2.43 -10.41 4.59
C VAL A 248 2.89 -10.24 6.05
N LEU A 249 2.02 -9.76 6.95
CA LEU A 249 2.32 -9.71 8.38
C LEU A 249 2.60 -11.10 8.97
N GLN A 250 1.80 -12.10 8.62
CA GLN A 250 2.02 -13.47 9.09
C GLN A 250 3.37 -14.02 8.61
N ILE A 251 3.72 -13.81 7.35
CA ILE A 251 5.03 -14.18 6.80
C ILE A 251 6.15 -13.53 7.60
N PHE A 252 6.07 -12.22 7.85
CA PHE A 252 7.09 -11.50 8.61
C PHE A 252 7.24 -12.03 10.05
N ILE A 253 6.13 -12.21 10.77
CA ILE A 253 6.12 -12.64 12.17
C ILE A 253 6.66 -14.05 12.31
N GLN A 254 6.21 -14.97 11.44
CA GLN A 254 6.66 -16.37 11.46
C GLN A 254 8.13 -16.51 11.08
N SER A 255 8.61 -15.65 10.19
CA SER A 255 10.02 -15.62 9.80
C SER A 255 10.93 -14.94 10.83
N LYS A 256 10.36 -14.43 11.93
CA LYS A 256 11.08 -13.74 13.02
C LYS A 256 11.99 -12.59 12.52
N GLY A 257 11.61 -11.94 11.42
CA GLY A 257 12.41 -10.88 10.80
C GLY A 257 13.69 -11.33 10.10
N GLN A 258 13.90 -12.63 9.89
CA GLN A 258 15.07 -13.13 9.15
C GLN A 258 14.89 -12.93 7.64
N LEU A 259 15.69 -12.05 7.05
CA LEU A 259 15.57 -11.63 5.65
C LEU A 259 15.48 -12.79 4.67
N GLU A 260 16.44 -13.73 4.73
CA GLU A 260 16.49 -14.87 3.79
C GLU A 260 15.29 -15.81 3.92
N VAL A 261 14.76 -15.98 5.12
CA VAL A 261 13.54 -16.78 5.34
C VAL A 261 12.33 -16.07 4.73
N ILE A 262 12.23 -14.75 4.90
CA ILE A 262 11.16 -13.94 4.30
C ILE A 262 11.26 -14.00 2.77
N LYS A 263 12.46 -13.91 2.18
CA LYS A 263 12.67 -14.08 0.73
C LYS A 263 12.20 -15.45 0.24
N GLY A 264 12.56 -16.52 0.95
CA GLY A 264 12.10 -17.88 0.63
C GLY A 264 10.57 -18.01 0.62
N ARG A 265 9.91 -17.53 1.67
CA ARG A 265 8.43 -17.51 1.75
C ARG A 265 7.78 -16.60 0.71
N SER A 266 8.47 -15.55 0.30
CA SER A 266 8.03 -14.63 -0.74
C SER A 266 7.95 -15.30 -2.12
N LEU A 267 8.90 -16.20 -2.41
CA LEU A 267 8.87 -17.03 -3.62
C LEU A 267 7.71 -18.04 -3.61
N GLU A 268 7.41 -18.66 -2.47
CA GLU A 268 6.25 -19.54 -2.32
C GLU A 268 4.94 -18.79 -2.63
N LEU A 269 4.80 -17.57 -2.11
CA LEU A 269 3.62 -16.73 -2.37
C LEU A 269 3.52 -16.32 -3.84
N LEU A 270 4.65 -15.96 -4.46
CA LEU A 270 4.68 -15.65 -5.89
C LEU A 270 4.24 -16.85 -6.73
N SER A 271 4.76 -18.05 -6.43
CA SER A 271 4.35 -19.30 -7.09
C SER A 271 2.86 -19.57 -6.92
N PHE A 272 2.32 -19.33 -5.73
CA PHE A 272 0.89 -19.41 -5.46
C PHE A 272 0.07 -18.45 -6.34
N PHE A 273 0.46 -17.17 -6.42
CA PHE A 273 -0.21 -16.19 -7.28
C PHE A 273 -0.14 -16.55 -8.76
N ILE A 274 1.00 -17.05 -9.24
CA ILE A 274 1.19 -17.50 -10.62
C ILE A 274 0.21 -18.63 -10.93
N ARG A 275 0.24 -19.71 -10.13
CA ARG A 275 -0.61 -20.88 -10.33
C ARG A 275 -2.07 -20.48 -10.33
N THR A 276 -2.51 -19.75 -9.32
CA THR A 276 -3.91 -19.37 -9.24
C THR A 276 -4.33 -18.37 -10.33
N SER A 277 -3.47 -17.46 -10.77
CA SER A 277 -3.79 -16.59 -11.91
C SER A 277 -4.08 -17.40 -13.18
N THR A 278 -3.27 -18.42 -13.44
CA THR A 278 -3.45 -19.30 -14.62
C THR A 278 -4.70 -20.18 -14.51
N GLU A 279 -5.00 -20.74 -13.34
CA GLU A 279 -6.25 -21.49 -13.08
C GLU A 279 -7.50 -20.65 -13.35
N TYR A 280 -7.37 -19.33 -13.24
CA TYR A 280 -8.45 -18.36 -13.41
C TYR A 280 -8.45 -17.67 -14.78
N GLY A 281 -7.73 -18.23 -15.76
CA GLY A 281 -7.82 -17.82 -17.16
C GLY A 281 -6.98 -16.60 -17.54
N VAL A 282 -6.12 -16.11 -16.65
CA VAL A 282 -5.07 -15.15 -17.04
C VAL A 282 -4.10 -15.86 -17.97
N LYS A 283 -3.74 -15.23 -19.10
CA LYS A 283 -2.85 -15.84 -20.07
C LYS A 283 -1.48 -16.08 -19.46
N PHE A 284 -0.93 -17.27 -19.68
CA PHE A 284 0.39 -17.65 -19.16
C PHE A 284 1.48 -16.60 -19.49
N GLY A 285 1.49 -16.05 -20.71
CA GLY A 285 2.45 -15.02 -21.09
C GLY A 285 2.34 -13.71 -20.30
N GLU A 286 1.14 -13.32 -19.85
CA GLU A 286 0.94 -12.13 -19.01
C GLU A 286 1.45 -12.38 -17.59
N VAL A 287 1.21 -13.57 -17.06
CA VAL A 287 1.68 -14.01 -15.75
C VAL A 287 3.21 -14.05 -15.72
N ILE A 288 3.85 -14.71 -16.69
CA ILE A 288 5.31 -14.81 -16.76
C ILE A 288 5.98 -13.44 -16.87
N ARG A 289 5.47 -12.55 -17.72
CA ARG A 289 6.02 -11.20 -17.87
C ARG A 289 6.00 -10.42 -16.55
N LEU A 290 4.92 -10.53 -15.77
CA LEU A 290 4.83 -9.90 -14.46
C LEU A 290 5.81 -10.54 -13.46
N SER A 291 5.90 -11.88 -13.46
CA SER A 291 6.77 -12.64 -12.57
C SER A 291 8.25 -12.36 -12.81
N ASP A 292 8.73 -12.33 -14.05
CA ASP A 292 10.13 -12.13 -14.39
C ASP A 292 10.65 -10.77 -13.91
N LEU A 293 9.84 -9.72 -14.09
CA LEU A 293 10.13 -8.38 -13.58
C LEU A 293 10.25 -8.38 -12.05
N LYS A 294 9.32 -9.07 -11.37
CA LYS A 294 9.25 -9.09 -9.91
C LYS A 294 10.34 -9.94 -9.26
N LEU A 295 10.81 -11.00 -9.91
CA LEU A 295 11.89 -11.82 -9.37
C LEU A 295 13.20 -11.05 -9.23
N LYS A 296 13.53 -10.17 -10.18
CA LYS A 296 14.73 -9.32 -10.11
C LYS A 296 14.65 -8.34 -8.92
N GLU A 297 13.50 -7.69 -8.74
CA GLU A 297 13.28 -6.78 -7.62
C GLU A 297 13.44 -7.46 -6.25
N LEU A 298 13.06 -8.74 -6.13
CA LEU A 298 13.21 -9.50 -4.87
C LEU A 298 14.68 -9.84 -4.56
N ASP A 299 15.45 -10.14 -5.60
CA ASP A 299 16.88 -10.45 -5.47
C ASP A 299 17.64 -9.22 -4.92
N GLU A 300 17.37 -8.04 -5.50
CA GLU A 300 17.95 -6.75 -5.11
C GLU A 300 17.49 -6.22 -3.73
N ALA A 301 16.45 -6.81 -3.14
CA ALA A 301 15.95 -6.38 -1.84
C ALA A 301 16.88 -6.84 -0.70
N ASP A 302 17.62 -5.90 -0.10
CA ASP A 302 18.61 -6.14 0.96
C ASP A 302 18.08 -5.84 2.38
N THR A 303 16.82 -5.43 2.52
CA THR A 303 16.17 -5.19 3.82
C THR A 303 14.79 -5.85 3.90
N VAL A 304 14.33 -6.09 5.13
CA VAL A 304 13.02 -6.71 5.37
C VAL A 304 11.89 -5.81 4.86
N GLU A 305 12.03 -4.50 5.04
CA GLU A 305 11.07 -3.49 4.58
C GLU A 305 10.95 -3.50 3.06
N LYS A 306 12.07 -3.66 2.33
CA LYS A 306 12.05 -3.79 0.87
C LYS A 306 11.34 -5.06 0.43
N VAL A 307 11.59 -6.20 1.08
CA VAL A 307 10.89 -7.46 0.77
C VAL A 307 9.40 -7.38 1.10
N VAL A 308 9.02 -6.73 2.20
CA VAL A 308 7.60 -6.52 2.56
C VAL A 308 6.91 -5.58 1.57
N LEU A 309 7.57 -4.49 1.19
CA LEU A 309 7.06 -3.57 0.17
C LEU A 309 6.88 -4.29 -1.17
N TRP A 310 7.86 -5.12 -1.55
CA TRP A 310 7.79 -5.97 -2.73
C TRP A 310 6.61 -6.95 -2.65
N LEU A 311 6.42 -7.63 -1.52
CA LEU A 311 5.31 -8.58 -1.28
C LEU A 311 3.94 -7.92 -1.48
N LEU A 312 3.77 -6.72 -0.93
CA LEU A 312 2.55 -5.94 -1.10
C LEU A 312 2.38 -5.50 -2.55
N ALA A 313 3.45 -5.04 -3.21
CA ALA A 313 3.40 -4.60 -4.61
C ALA A 313 3.06 -5.75 -5.56
N VAL A 314 3.73 -6.90 -5.43
CA VAL A 314 3.51 -8.07 -6.28
C VAL A 314 2.11 -8.65 -6.06
N GLY A 315 1.68 -8.80 -4.81
CA GLY A 315 0.34 -9.32 -4.51
C GLY A 315 -0.76 -8.41 -5.06
N ASN A 316 -0.61 -7.08 -4.92
CA ASN A 316 -1.55 -6.12 -5.50
C ASN A 316 -1.58 -6.20 -7.04
N ALA A 317 -0.43 -6.31 -7.69
CA ALA A 317 -0.37 -6.45 -9.15
C ALA A 317 -1.11 -7.72 -9.63
N PHE A 318 -0.96 -8.85 -8.94
CA PHE A 318 -1.69 -10.07 -9.25
C PHE A 318 -3.20 -9.95 -8.97
N ILE A 319 -3.59 -9.34 -7.85
CA ILE A 319 -4.99 -9.04 -7.52
C ILE A 319 -5.64 -8.24 -8.67
N GLU A 320 -4.96 -7.20 -9.15
CA GLU A 320 -5.45 -6.31 -10.21
C GLU A 320 -5.49 -7.02 -11.58
N LEU A 321 -4.47 -7.82 -11.90
CA LEU A 321 -4.43 -8.63 -13.12
C LEU A 321 -5.63 -9.59 -13.20
N ILE A 322 -5.93 -10.30 -12.10
CA ILE A 322 -7.07 -11.22 -12.03
C ILE A 322 -8.40 -10.45 -12.04
N ALA A 323 -8.47 -9.28 -11.41
CA ALA A 323 -9.68 -8.44 -11.39
C ALA A 323 -10.02 -7.88 -12.78
N ALA A 324 -9.01 -7.42 -13.52
CA ALA A 324 -9.16 -6.91 -14.88
C ALA A 324 -9.72 -7.99 -15.83
N LYS A 325 -9.24 -9.23 -15.67
CA LYS A 325 -9.72 -10.39 -16.44
C LYS A 325 -11.17 -10.76 -16.10
N ASN A 326 -11.53 -10.79 -14.82
CA ASN A 326 -12.90 -11.12 -14.39
C ASN A 326 -13.96 -10.13 -14.91
N SER A 327 -13.58 -8.86 -15.10
CA SER A 327 -14.48 -7.80 -15.56
C SER A 327 -14.88 -7.98 -17.03
N SER A 328 -13.92 -8.30 -17.89
CA SER A 328 -14.09 -8.44 -19.34
C SER A 328 -14.66 -9.82 -19.73
N GLU A 329 -14.10 -10.90 -19.18
CA GLU A 329 -14.51 -12.25 -19.53
C GLU A 329 -15.88 -12.63 -18.96
N GLY A 330 -16.26 -12.07 -17.81
CA GLY A 330 -17.60 -12.24 -17.25
C GLY A 330 -18.69 -11.68 -18.16
N GLU A 331 -18.44 -10.55 -18.83
CA GLU A 331 -19.37 -9.97 -19.80
C GLU A 331 -19.47 -10.85 -21.05
N ASP A 332 -18.33 -11.27 -21.61
CA ASP A 332 -18.25 -12.12 -22.80
C ASP A 332 -18.88 -13.51 -22.59
N ILE A 333 -18.72 -14.09 -21.39
CA ILE A 333 -19.37 -15.34 -21.01
C ILE A 333 -20.89 -15.15 -20.97
N ILE A 334 -21.38 -14.08 -20.35
CA ILE A 334 -22.82 -13.83 -20.25
C ILE A 334 -23.42 -13.61 -21.64
N ASN A 335 -22.77 -12.84 -22.50
CA ASN A 335 -23.23 -12.62 -23.87
C ASN A 335 -23.30 -13.93 -24.66
N ARG A 336 -22.26 -14.77 -24.60
CA ARG A 336 -22.27 -16.10 -25.23
C ARG A 336 -23.38 -17.00 -24.68
N VAL A 337 -23.62 -16.97 -23.38
CA VAL A 337 -24.67 -17.75 -22.73
C VAL A 337 -26.05 -17.29 -23.18
N VAL A 338 -26.30 -15.97 -23.22
CA VAL A 338 -27.56 -15.38 -23.68
C VAL A 338 -27.80 -15.74 -25.15
N ASP A 339 -26.79 -15.58 -26.00
CA ASP A 339 -26.86 -15.96 -27.42
C ASP A 339 -27.15 -17.46 -27.61
N TYR A 340 -26.48 -18.31 -26.82
CA TYR A 340 -26.70 -19.75 -26.87
C TYR A 340 -28.14 -20.10 -26.47
N ILE A 341 -28.67 -19.48 -25.42
CA ILE A 341 -30.06 -19.69 -25.00
C ILE A 341 -31.02 -19.20 -26.09
N GLN A 342 -30.79 -18.03 -26.68
CA GLN A 342 -31.64 -17.48 -27.74
C GLN A 342 -31.68 -18.39 -28.98
N LYS A 343 -30.60 -19.11 -29.28
CA LYS A 343 -30.54 -20.06 -30.40
C LYS A 343 -31.13 -21.44 -30.08
N ASN A 344 -31.19 -21.82 -28.80
CA ASN A 344 -31.50 -23.20 -28.38
C ASN A 344 -32.68 -23.31 -27.39
N TYR A 345 -33.41 -22.23 -27.11
CA TYR A 345 -34.47 -22.20 -26.09
C TYR A 345 -35.56 -23.25 -26.32
N SER A 346 -35.85 -23.59 -27.58
CA SER A 346 -36.88 -24.56 -27.98
C SER A 346 -36.53 -26.00 -27.59
N SER A 347 -35.26 -26.31 -27.30
CA SER A 347 -34.88 -27.64 -26.83
C SER A 347 -35.39 -27.90 -25.41
N GLU A 348 -36.19 -28.95 -25.23
CA GLU A 348 -36.68 -29.36 -23.91
C GLU A 348 -35.57 -29.83 -22.96
N SER A 349 -34.44 -30.31 -23.49
CA SER A 349 -33.31 -30.78 -22.69
C SER A 349 -32.41 -29.67 -22.17
N LEU A 350 -32.59 -28.44 -22.67
CA LEU A 350 -31.70 -27.30 -22.41
C LEU A 350 -31.45 -27.11 -20.91
N SER A 351 -30.25 -27.48 -20.48
CA SER A 351 -29.85 -27.50 -19.07
C SER A 351 -28.66 -26.60 -18.79
N VAL A 352 -28.49 -26.21 -17.53
CA VAL A 352 -27.30 -25.48 -17.06
C VAL A 352 -26.01 -26.22 -17.43
N LYS A 353 -26.04 -27.55 -17.42
CA LYS A 353 -24.87 -28.37 -17.77
C LYS A 353 -24.51 -28.26 -19.25
N GLU A 354 -25.50 -28.27 -20.14
CA GLU A 354 -25.27 -28.13 -21.58
C GLU A 354 -24.78 -26.74 -21.94
N ILE A 355 -25.42 -25.70 -21.40
CA ILE A 355 -25.03 -24.30 -21.62
C ILE A 355 -23.59 -24.07 -21.11
N ALA A 356 -23.25 -24.63 -19.95
CA ALA A 356 -21.91 -24.54 -19.39
C ALA A 356 -20.86 -25.23 -20.28
N ARG A 357 -21.18 -26.43 -20.82
CA ARG A 357 -20.31 -27.12 -21.78
C ARG A 357 -20.11 -26.31 -23.06
N ALA A 358 -21.19 -25.79 -23.64
CA ALA A 358 -21.12 -24.97 -24.86
C ALA A 358 -20.37 -23.65 -24.65
N SER A 359 -20.34 -23.15 -23.41
CA SER A 359 -19.63 -21.93 -23.02
C SER A 359 -18.23 -22.19 -22.44
N TYR A 360 -17.76 -23.44 -22.44
CA TYR A 360 -16.47 -23.89 -21.92
C TYR A 360 -16.21 -23.53 -20.44
N ILE A 361 -17.23 -23.61 -19.59
CA ILE A 361 -17.12 -23.30 -18.14
C ILE A 361 -17.82 -24.35 -17.27
N SER A 362 -17.55 -24.33 -15.97
CA SER A 362 -18.23 -25.24 -15.03
C SER A 362 -19.68 -24.80 -14.75
N PRO A 363 -20.63 -25.75 -14.56
CA PRO A 363 -22.03 -25.41 -14.28
C PRO A 363 -22.22 -24.60 -12.99
N ALA A 364 -21.40 -24.87 -11.96
CA ALA A 364 -21.45 -24.15 -10.69
C ALA A 364 -20.99 -22.68 -10.86
N TYR A 365 -19.92 -22.45 -11.61
CA TYR A 365 -19.44 -21.11 -11.92
C TYR A 365 -20.46 -20.33 -12.77
N LEU A 366 -21.02 -20.94 -13.82
CA LEU A 366 -22.05 -20.34 -14.66
C LEU A 366 -23.26 -19.88 -13.84
N GLY A 367 -23.80 -20.74 -12.98
CA GLY A 367 -24.99 -20.41 -12.17
C GLY A 367 -24.76 -19.21 -11.24
N GLN A 368 -23.58 -19.14 -10.61
CA GLN A 368 -23.20 -18.03 -9.75
C GLN A 368 -22.99 -16.73 -10.54
N LEU A 369 -22.24 -16.81 -11.64
CA LEU A 369 -21.93 -15.66 -12.49
C LEU A 369 -23.20 -15.05 -13.09
N PHE A 370 -24.08 -15.89 -13.64
CA PHE A 370 -25.32 -15.44 -14.28
C PHE A 370 -26.27 -14.76 -13.29
N LYS A 371 -26.49 -15.35 -12.11
CA LYS A 371 -27.34 -14.75 -11.07
C LYS A 371 -26.76 -13.42 -10.55
N LYS A 372 -25.44 -13.33 -10.40
CA LYS A 372 -24.76 -12.11 -9.96
C LYS A 372 -24.91 -10.98 -10.98
N LYS A 373 -24.74 -11.28 -12.27
CA LYS A 373 -24.78 -10.27 -13.35
C LYS A 373 -26.20 -9.87 -13.73
N MET A 374 -27.12 -10.82 -13.84
CA MET A 374 -28.48 -10.56 -14.34
C MET A 374 -29.51 -10.29 -13.22
N GLY A 375 -29.19 -10.61 -11.97
CA GLY A 375 -30.10 -10.45 -10.82
C GLY A 375 -31.14 -11.57 -10.67
N TYR A 376 -31.18 -12.54 -11.60
CA TYR A 376 -32.07 -13.70 -11.58
C TYR A 376 -31.36 -14.95 -12.11
N SER A 377 -31.90 -16.13 -11.83
CA SER A 377 -31.27 -17.40 -12.16
C SER A 377 -31.30 -17.70 -13.66
N LEU A 378 -30.35 -18.53 -14.12
CA LEU A 378 -30.30 -19.00 -15.51
C LEU A 378 -31.60 -19.70 -15.95
N LYS A 379 -32.22 -20.47 -15.05
CA LYS A 379 -33.51 -21.14 -15.31
C LYS A 379 -34.64 -20.13 -15.52
N GLU A 380 -34.65 -19.05 -14.75
CA GLU A 380 -35.62 -17.95 -14.95
C GLU A 380 -35.39 -17.24 -16.28
N HIS A 381 -34.14 -17.06 -16.70
CA HIS A 381 -33.81 -16.50 -18.01
C HIS A 381 -34.34 -17.35 -19.16
N ILE A 382 -34.05 -18.66 -19.15
CA ILE A 382 -34.56 -19.59 -20.17
C ILE A 382 -36.08 -19.50 -20.25
N ASN A 383 -36.77 -19.54 -19.10
CA ASN A 383 -38.22 -19.42 -19.06
C ASN A 383 -38.71 -18.07 -19.62
N LYS A 384 -38.03 -16.95 -19.34
CA LYS A 384 -38.39 -15.64 -19.92
C LYS A 384 -38.31 -15.68 -21.45
N VAL A 385 -37.19 -16.15 -22.00
CA VAL A 385 -37.01 -16.27 -23.46
C VAL A 385 -38.11 -17.13 -24.08
N ARG A 386 -38.35 -18.33 -23.53
CA ARG A 386 -39.40 -19.22 -24.03
C ARG A 386 -40.80 -18.60 -23.98
N ILE A 387 -41.12 -17.82 -22.94
CA ILE A 387 -42.42 -17.16 -22.81
C ILE A 387 -42.54 -15.98 -23.79
N GLU A 388 -41.47 -15.21 -24.04
CA GLU A 388 -41.53 -14.16 -25.07
C GLU A 388 -41.80 -14.76 -26.46
N GLU A 389 -41.15 -15.87 -26.80
CA GLU A 389 -41.40 -16.59 -28.05
C GLU A 389 -42.81 -17.19 -28.09
N ALA A 390 -43.31 -17.71 -26.96
CA ALA A 390 -44.68 -18.20 -26.87
C ALA A 390 -45.71 -17.08 -27.09
N LYS A 391 -45.46 -15.86 -26.59
CA LYS A 391 -46.36 -14.72 -26.83
C LYS A 391 -46.47 -14.40 -28.32
N LEU A 392 -45.38 -14.50 -29.07
CA LEU A 392 -45.38 -14.29 -30.52
C LEU A 392 -46.25 -15.35 -31.22
N LEU A 393 -46.03 -16.64 -30.93
CA LEU A 393 -46.82 -17.73 -31.50
C LEU A 393 -48.31 -17.64 -31.14
N LEU A 394 -48.64 -17.27 -29.90
CA LEU A 394 -50.03 -17.09 -29.47
C LEU A 394 -50.75 -15.93 -30.18
N ARG A 395 -50.01 -14.92 -30.64
CA ARG A 395 -50.53 -13.76 -31.39
C ARG A 395 -50.65 -14.02 -32.88
N GLN A 396 -49.73 -14.82 -33.44
CA GLN A 396 -49.58 -15.00 -34.88
C GLN A 396 -50.25 -16.29 -35.39
N THR A 397 -50.65 -17.21 -34.51
CA THR A 397 -51.14 -18.53 -34.92
C THR A 397 -52.34 -19.00 -34.09
N GLU A 398 -53.11 -19.92 -34.66
CA GLU A 398 -54.22 -20.61 -34.00
C GLU A 398 -53.81 -21.95 -33.37
N GLN A 399 -52.51 -22.23 -33.25
CA GLN A 399 -52.00 -23.48 -32.70
C GLN A 399 -52.57 -23.76 -31.30
N THR A 400 -52.70 -25.03 -30.93
CA THR A 400 -53.16 -25.36 -29.57
C THR A 400 -52.14 -24.89 -28.52
N ILE A 401 -52.60 -24.58 -27.30
CA ILE A 401 -51.70 -24.18 -26.21
C ILE A 401 -50.65 -25.25 -25.91
N GLU A 402 -51.00 -26.52 -26.12
CA GLU A 402 -50.08 -27.65 -26.00
C GLU A 402 -48.98 -27.62 -27.06
N SER A 403 -49.35 -27.36 -28.32
CA SER A 403 -48.39 -27.24 -29.42
C SER A 403 -47.41 -26.07 -29.19
N VAL A 404 -47.92 -24.91 -28.75
CA VAL A 404 -47.07 -23.74 -28.43
C VAL A 404 -46.12 -24.04 -27.26
N ALA A 405 -46.59 -24.77 -26.24
CA ALA A 405 -45.74 -25.17 -25.12
C ALA A 405 -44.57 -26.05 -25.58
N ILE A 406 -44.85 -27.06 -26.41
CA ILE A 406 -43.83 -27.97 -26.95
C ILE A 406 -42.85 -27.22 -27.85
N GLN A 407 -43.34 -26.39 -28.78
CA GLN A 407 -42.50 -25.63 -29.72
C GLN A 407 -41.56 -24.64 -29.02
N THR A 408 -41.94 -24.16 -27.84
CA THR A 408 -41.13 -23.25 -27.04
C THR A 408 -40.28 -23.97 -25.99
N GLY A 409 -40.20 -25.31 -26.03
CA GLY A 409 -39.30 -26.11 -25.20
C GLY A 409 -39.82 -26.45 -23.81
N PHE A 410 -41.13 -26.36 -23.57
CA PHE A 410 -41.76 -26.86 -22.35
C PHE A 410 -42.27 -28.28 -22.53
N LYS A 411 -41.71 -29.21 -21.74
CA LYS A 411 -42.11 -30.62 -21.70
C LYS A 411 -43.58 -30.85 -21.29
N GLU A 412 -44.10 -30.00 -20.40
CA GLU A 412 -45.45 -30.16 -19.85
C GLU A 412 -46.26 -28.88 -19.97
N ARG A 413 -47.43 -28.97 -20.63
CA ARG A 413 -48.42 -27.88 -20.76
C ARG A 413 -48.78 -27.27 -19.39
N SER A 414 -48.96 -28.11 -18.38
CA SER A 414 -49.30 -27.68 -17.01
C SER A 414 -48.25 -26.74 -16.41
N TYR A 415 -46.97 -27.04 -16.63
CA TYR A 415 -45.87 -26.20 -16.19
C TYR A 415 -45.78 -24.91 -17.02
N PHE A 416 -45.92 -25.01 -18.34
CA PHE A 416 -46.00 -23.85 -19.24
C PHE A 416 -47.06 -22.84 -18.79
N CYS A 417 -48.31 -23.28 -18.57
CA CYS A 417 -49.40 -22.39 -18.15
C CYS A 417 -49.09 -21.67 -16.83
N LYS A 418 -48.47 -22.36 -15.85
CA LYS A 418 -48.05 -21.77 -14.57
C LYS A 418 -46.98 -20.70 -14.77
N VAL A 419 -45.96 -20.99 -15.57
CA VAL A 419 -44.85 -20.06 -15.85
C VAL A 419 -45.34 -18.86 -16.66
N PHE A 420 -46.17 -19.09 -17.69
CA PHE A 420 -46.75 -18.04 -18.52
C PHE A 420 -47.59 -17.07 -17.68
N LYS A 421 -48.48 -17.58 -16.82
CA LYS A 421 -49.27 -16.74 -15.93
C LYS A 421 -48.42 -16.00 -14.91
N LYS A 422 -47.38 -16.62 -14.38
CA LYS A 422 -46.44 -15.97 -13.46
C LYS A 422 -45.71 -14.79 -14.11
N ILE A 423 -45.29 -14.93 -15.37
CA ILE A 423 -44.50 -13.92 -16.07
C ILE A 423 -45.38 -12.82 -16.68
N THR A 424 -46.56 -13.16 -17.20
CA THR A 424 -47.41 -12.22 -17.96
C THR A 424 -48.62 -11.69 -17.18
N GLY A 425 -48.95 -12.31 -16.04
CA GLY A 425 -50.18 -12.04 -15.29
C GLY A 425 -51.45 -12.66 -15.88
N LEU A 426 -51.41 -13.24 -17.08
CA LEU A 426 -52.55 -13.81 -17.79
C LEU A 426 -52.32 -15.29 -18.11
N SER A 427 -53.38 -16.09 -18.20
CA SER A 427 -53.26 -17.43 -18.81
C SER A 427 -52.98 -17.32 -20.32
N PRO A 428 -52.38 -18.34 -20.94
CA PRO A 428 -52.12 -18.34 -22.40
C PRO A 428 -53.39 -18.06 -23.24
N ASN A 429 -54.53 -18.64 -22.86
CA ASN A 429 -55.81 -18.41 -23.54
C ASN A 429 -56.33 -16.97 -23.37
N GLU A 430 -56.22 -16.41 -22.17
CA GLU A 430 -56.59 -15.01 -21.93
C GLU A 430 -55.68 -14.05 -22.71
N TYR A 431 -54.38 -14.36 -22.77
CA TYR A 431 -53.40 -13.60 -23.52
C TYR A 431 -53.72 -13.60 -25.02
N ARG A 432 -54.01 -14.78 -25.59
CA ARG A 432 -54.45 -14.92 -26.99
C ARG A 432 -55.69 -14.09 -27.26
N ARG A 433 -56.77 -14.27 -26.48
CA ARG A 433 -58.03 -13.55 -26.67
C ARG A 433 -57.89 -12.04 -26.61
N LYS A 434 -56.99 -11.51 -25.76
CA LYS A 434 -56.74 -10.06 -25.65
C LYS A 434 -55.89 -9.48 -26.77
N ASN A 435 -55.08 -10.29 -27.46
CA ASN A 435 -54.12 -9.81 -28.46
C ASN A 435 -54.38 -10.38 -29.87
N PHE A 436 -55.53 -11.01 -30.10
CA PHE A 436 -55.91 -11.54 -31.40
C PHE A 436 -56.39 -10.38 -32.29
N PHE A 437 -55.55 -9.96 -33.24
CA PHE A 437 -56.00 -9.18 -34.38
C PHE A 437 -56.27 -10.17 -35.52
N PRO A 438 -57.52 -10.32 -36.00
CA PRO A 438 -57.77 -11.16 -37.16
C PRO A 438 -57.02 -10.58 -38.36
N LEU A 439 -56.09 -11.35 -38.92
CA LEU A 439 -55.58 -11.07 -40.26
C LEU A 439 -56.72 -11.42 -41.21
N ALA A 440 -57.30 -10.38 -41.81
CA ALA A 440 -58.32 -10.47 -42.85
C ALA A 440 -57.74 -11.04 -44.16
#